data_AF-A0A7H4N0Z7-F1
#
_entry.id   AF-A0A7H4N0Z7-F1
#
_cell.length_a   1.000
_cell.length_b   1.000
_cell.length_c   1.000
_cell.angle_alpha   90.00
_cell.angle_beta   90.00
_cell.angle_gamma   90.00
#
_symmetry.space_group_name_H-M   'P 1'
#
loop_
_entity.id
_entity.type
_entity.pdbx_description
1 polymer ?
#
loop_
_entity_poly.entity_id
_entity_poly.type
_entity_poly.pdbx_seq_one_letter_code
_entity_poly.pdbx_strand_id
1 'polypeptide(L)' 'MKALADAGYPQALIPPQERPNIPLLRQIGFSGSDEQVLEKAARQAPELLSAVSSASSMWVANAATVSPRPIRWMAGCI' A
#
# COMPACT_ATOMS: atom_id res chain seq x y z
N MET A 1 -10.23 10.93 -10.61
CA MET A 1 -10.48 11.52 -9.27
C MET A 1 -10.94 12.98 -9.37
N LYS A 2 -10.11 13.92 -9.83
CA LYS A 2 -10.48 15.36 -9.93
C LYS A 2 -11.80 15.61 -10.66
N ALA A 3 -12.02 14.99 -11.83
CA ALA A 3 -13.25 15.16 -12.59
C ALA A 3 -14.54 14.77 -11.81
N LEU A 4 -14.48 13.71 -10.98
CA LEU A 4 -15.63 13.30 -10.15
C LEU A 4 -15.84 14.24 -8.96
N ALA A 5 -14.75 14.72 -8.36
CA ALA A 5 -14.82 15.73 -7.31
C ALA A 5 -15.44 17.03 -7.83
N ASP A 6 -15.04 17.47 -9.04
CA ASP A 6 -15.58 18.66 -9.71
C ASP A 6 -17.06 18.53 -10.07
N ALA A 7 -17.51 17.30 -10.34
CA ALA A 7 -18.92 16.98 -10.55
C ALA A 7 -19.73 16.87 -9.25
N GLY A 8 -19.11 17.04 -8.07
CA GLY A 8 -19.78 17.06 -6.76
C GLY A 8 -19.80 15.73 -6.01
N TYR A 9 -19.15 14.67 -6.50
CA TYR A 9 -19.03 13.40 -5.77
C TYR A 9 -17.87 13.49 -4.77
N PRO A 10 -18.05 13.18 -3.47
CA PRO A 10 -16.95 13.19 -2.50
C PRO A 10 -15.82 12.23 -2.93
N GLN A 11 -14.58 12.72 -3.01
CA GLN A 11 -13.39 11.95 -3.37
C GLN A 11 -12.32 12.13 -2.30
N ALA A 12 -11.46 11.13 -2.13
CA ALA A 12 -10.29 11.16 -1.25
C ALA A 12 -9.11 10.40 -1.88
N LEU A 13 -7.93 10.52 -1.25
CA LEU A 13 -6.69 9.88 -1.69
C LEU A 13 -6.09 9.04 -0.57
N ILE A 14 -5.47 7.92 -0.94
CA ILE A 14 -4.57 7.15 -0.08
C ILE A 14 -3.19 7.19 -0.77
N PRO A 15 -2.12 7.63 -0.08
CA PRO A 15 -0.80 7.76 -0.68
C PRO A 15 -0.21 6.38 -1.02
N PRO A 16 0.71 6.30 -1.98
CA PRO A 16 1.42 5.06 -2.30
C PRO A 16 2.32 4.62 -1.14
N GLN A 17 2.69 3.34 -1.16
CA GLN A 17 3.67 2.78 -0.23
C GLN A 17 5.10 3.01 -0.74
N GLU A 18 6.08 3.03 0.16
CA GLU A 18 7.49 3.05 -0.20
C GLU A 18 7.86 1.82 -1.05
N ARG A 19 8.52 2.09 -2.18
CA ARG A 19 8.99 1.07 -3.11
C ARG A 19 10.31 1.54 -3.75
N PRO A 20 11.31 0.67 -3.95
CA PRO A 20 11.35 -0.75 -3.55
C PRO A 20 11.35 -0.94 -2.02
N ASN A 21 10.72 -2.00 -1.50
CA ASN A 21 10.70 -2.29 -0.07
C ASN A 21 12.05 -2.91 0.38
N ILE A 22 13.05 -2.06 0.61
CA ILE A 22 14.39 -2.46 1.07
C ILE A 22 14.37 -3.20 2.41
N PRO A 23 13.57 -2.77 3.42
CA PRO A 23 13.47 -3.51 4.67
C PRO A 23 13.10 -4.98 4.48
N LEU A 24 12.18 -5.30 3.56
CA LEU A 24 11.80 -6.67 3.26
C LEU A 24 12.94 -7.46 2.60
N LEU A 25 13.68 -6.86 1.65
CA LEU A 25 14.88 -7.49 1.08
C LEU A 25 15.90 -7.85 2.17
N ARG A 26 16.05 -6.99 3.17
CA ARG A 26 16.91 -7.27 4.32
C ARG A 26 16.42 -8.45 5.16
N GLN A 27 15.12 -8.50 5.43
CA GLN A 27 14.50 -9.59 6.19
C GLN A 27 14.64 -10.95 5.51
N ILE A 28 14.67 -10.99 4.18
CA ILE A 28 14.80 -12.24 3.42
C ILE A 28 16.25 -12.61 3.07
N GLY A 29 17.24 -11.88 3.62
CA GLY A 29 18.65 -12.30 3.63
C GLY A 29 19.65 -11.40 2.90
N PHE A 30 19.21 -10.31 2.25
CA PHE A 30 20.14 -9.35 1.63
C PHE A 30 20.72 -8.38 2.68
N SER A 31 22.00 -8.02 2.58
CA SER A 31 22.67 -7.15 3.55
C SER A 31 23.68 -6.19 2.91
N GLY A 32 24.05 -5.12 3.62
CA GLY A 32 24.90 -4.03 3.12
C GLY A 32 24.21 -2.66 3.21
N SER A 33 24.70 -1.66 2.47
CA SER A 33 23.96 -0.41 2.22
C SER A 33 22.71 -0.68 1.36
N ASP A 34 21.82 0.30 1.23
CA ASP A 34 20.60 0.14 0.43
C ASP A 34 20.93 -0.14 -1.05
N GLU A 35 21.95 0.53 -1.59
CA GLU A 35 22.45 0.30 -2.95
C GLU A 35 23.01 -1.12 -3.10
N GLN A 36 23.76 -1.61 -2.11
CA GLN A 36 24.29 -2.98 -2.12
C GLN A 36 23.18 -4.03 -2.01
N VAL A 37 22.15 -3.80 -1.20
CA VAL A 37 20.99 -4.67 -1.11
C VAL A 37 20.25 -4.74 -2.45
N LEU A 38 20.03 -3.59 -3.10
CA LEU A 38 19.42 -3.51 -4.42
C LEU A 38 20.26 -4.22 -5.49
N GLU A 39 21.57 -3.96 -5.53
CA GLU A 39 22.48 -4.59 -6.50
C GLU A 39 22.48 -6.11 -6.36
N LYS A 40 22.55 -6.62 -5.11
CA LYS A 40 22.52 -8.06 -4.84
C LYS A 40 21.18 -8.68 -5.23
N ALA A 41 20.06 -8.06 -4.85
CA ALA A 41 18.74 -8.53 -5.22
C ALA A 41 18.56 -8.56 -6.75
N ALA A 42 18.96 -7.49 -7.45
CA ALA A 42 18.89 -7.41 -8.91
C ALA A 42 19.67 -8.52 -9.62
N ARG A 43 20.85 -8.90 -9.09
CA ARG A 43 21.71 -9.93 -9.69
C ARG A 43 21.31 -11.35 -9.32
N GLN A 44 20.91 -11.59 -8.07
CA GLN A 44 20.72 -12.93 -7.53
C GLN A 44 19.26 -13.40 -7.64
N ALA A 45 18.30 -12.49 -7.52
CA ALA A 45 16.86 -12.79 -7.49
C ALA A 45 16.03 -11.61 -8.06
N PRO A 46 16.15 -11.30 -9.37
CA PRO A 46 15.47 -10.16 -9.98
C PRO A 46 13.94 -10.20 -9.87
N GLU A 47 13.35 -11.38 -9.77
CA GLU A 47 11.92 -11.58 -9.54
C GLU A 47 11.49 -11.07 -8.15
N LEU A 48 12.32 -11.25 -7.12
CA LEU A 48 12.06 -10.68 -5.80
C LEU A 48 12.16 -9.16 -5.83
N LEU A 49 13.14 -8.61 -6.56
CA LEU A 49 13.24 -7.17 -6.75
C LEU A 49 11.99 -6.59 -7.42
N SER A 50 11.45 -7.27 -8.43
CA SER A 50 10.18 -6.89 -9.07
C SER A 50 9.02 -6.94 -8.07
N ALA A 51 8.90 -8.02 -7.30
CA ALA A 51 7.84 -8.21 -6.31
C ALA A 51 7.84 -7.11 -5.24
N VAL A 52 9.01 -6.76 -4.69
CA VAL A 52 9.15 -5.71 -3.67
C VAL A 52 9.03 -4.29 -4.22
N SER A 53 8.96 -4.14 -5.54
CA SER A 53 8.82 -2.84 -6.24
C SER A 53 7.41 -2.63 -6.82
N SER A 54 6.49 -3.57 -6.62
CA SER A 54 5.15 -3.49 -7.19
C SER A 54 4.32 -2.34 -6.61
N ALA A 55 3.63 -1.61 -7.50
CA ALA A 55 2.66 -0.55 -7.18
C ALA A 55 1.24 -1.10 -6.90
N SER A 56 1.11 -2.38 -6.54
CA SER A 56 -0.17 -3.06 -6.31
C SER A 56 -1.06 -2.41 -5.25
N SER A 57 -0.48 -1.63 -4.31
CA SER A 57 -1.21 -0.87 -3.29
C SER A 57 -2.09 0.26 -3.86
N MET A 58 -1.92 0.64 -5.13
CA MET A 58 -2.83 1.55 -5.85
C MET A 58 -4.26 1.02 -5.91
N TRP A 59 -4.46 -0.31 -5.91
CA TRP A 59 -5.79 -0.91 -5.90
C TRP A 59 -6.39 -0.93 -4.50
N VAL A 60 -6.77 0.26 -4.02
CA VAL A 60 -7.31 0.49 -2.66
C VAL A 60 -8.62 -0.24 -2.36
N ALA A 61 -9.29 -0.78 -3.37
CA ALA A 61 -10.42 -1.71 -3.18
C ALA A 61 -10.02 -2.98 -2.41
N ASN A 62 -8.73 -3.37 -2.47
CA ASN A 62 -8.18 -4.51 -1.75
C ASN A 62 -7.60 -4.12 -0.38
N ALA A 63 -7.61 -2.82 -0.01
CA ALA A 63 -6.91 -2.35 1.19
C ALA A 63 -7.62 -2.76 2.49
N ALA A 64 -8.95 -2.73 2.50
CA ALA A 64 -9.77 -3.07 3.67
C ALA A 64 -11.23 -3.34 3.28
N THR A 65 -12.00 -3.90 4.22
CA THR A 65 -13.47 -3.94 4.16
C THR A 65 -14.04 -2.84 5.05
N VAL A 66 -15.01 -2.07 4.53
CA VAL A 66 -15.63 -0.96 5.27
C VAL A 66 -16.99 -1.41 5.84
N SER A 67 -17.19 -1.21 7.15
CA SER A 67 -18.49 -1.35 7.82
C SER A 67 -18.93 0.02 8.35
N PRO A 68 -19.86 0.70 7.66
CA PRO A 68 -20.37 1.99 8.13
C PRO A 68 -21.06 1.83 9.48
N ARG A 69 -20.92 2.82 10.37
CA ARG A 69 -21.75 2.83 11.58
C ARG A 69 -23.21 3.10 11.18
N PRO A 70 -24.20 2.35 11.71
CA PRO A 70 -25.59 2.71 11.54
C PRO A 70 -25.86 4.06 12.23
N ILE A 71 -26.62 4.94 11.58
CA ILE A 71 -27.29 6.02 12.29
C ILE A 71 -28.32 5.33 13.21
N ARG A 72 -28.25 5.59 14.52
CA ARG A 72 -29.13 5.12 15.62
C ARG A 72 -28.73 3.83 16.37
N TRP A 73 -27.89 4.02 17.39
CA TRP A 73 -27.85 3.19 18.61
C TRP A 73 -28.09 4.02 19.89
N MET A 74 -28.92 5.06 19.82
CA MET A 74 -29.41 5.80 20.99
C MET A 74 -30.94 5.92 20.96
N ALA A 75 -31.62 4.79 21.07
CA ALA A 75 -33.03 4.76 21.48
C ALA A 75 -33.30 3.43 22.20
N GLY A 76 -33.21 3.44 23.53
CA GLY A 76 -33.66 2.35 24.40
C GLY A 76 -32.56 1.39 24.85
N CYS A 77 -31.90 1.74 25.96
CA CYS A 77 -31.36 0.86 27.01
C CYS A 77 -30.33 1.66 27.83
N ILE A 78 -30.82 2.51 28.72
CA ILE A 78 -30.57 2.62 30.18
C ILE A 78 -31.73 3.48 30.70
#